data_AF-A0A642V3A4-F1
#
_entry.id   AF-A0A642V3A4-F1
#
_cell.length_a   1.000
_cell.length_b   1.000
_cell.length_c   1.000
_cell.angle_alpha   90.00
_cell.angle_beta   90.00
_cell.angle_gamma   90.00
#
_symmetry.space_group_name_H-M   'P 1'
#
loop_
_entity.id
_entity.type
_entity.pdbx_description
1 polymer ?
#
loop_
_entity_poly.entity_id
_entity_poly.type
_entity_poly.pdbx_seq_one_letter_code
_entity_poly.pdbx_strand_id
1 'polypeptide(L)'
;MDEELKTTEQVIARFCDPELVPHGFLDSSLPAFENSSQLSELHSRASTLLSQLDHHSQELTWQLEGLTGELLRASTKVNYVIEILRSDVAGLVSEVDEVAGPKVQRLKDIENQNDTIKKLQMLVKVKERMLSVRKVFEEAKSFNEQELSATVDKLIENESYDSAIEKINRAQGLVEVWKGTNVYSSRVKFINALHKRVQAAKDEKAGLNKRQSSSTNTTPKSSMDSSRPSTPATTDGYGFFGQLSRRMGY
;
A
#
# COMPACT_ATOMS: atom_id res chain seq x y z
N MET A 1 35.32 -58.58 50.26
CA MET A 1 34.30 -57.56 50.58
C MET A 1 32.99 -58.15 50.15
N ASP A 2 32.22 -58.66 51.12
CA ASP A 2 30.91 -59.25 50.89
C ASP A 2 29.91 -58.16 50.50
N GLU A 3 29.70 -57.97 49.20
CA GLU A 3 28.67 -57.07 48.70
C GLU A 3 27.33 -57.83 48.72
N GLU A 4 26.77 -58.00 49.92
CA GLU A 4 25.39 -58.45 50.09
C GLU A 4 24.47 -57.44 49.40
N LEU A 5 23.65 -57.91 48.47
CA LEU A 5 22.54 -57.16 47.89
C LEU A 5 21.49 -56.90 48.98
N LYS A 6 21.70 -55.88 49.81
CA LYS A 6 20.84 -55.59 50.97
C LYS A 6 19.61 -54.76 50.61
N THR A 7 19.64 -54.07 49.49
CA THR A 7 18.61 -53.09 49.12
C THR A 7 18.18 -53.27 47.68
N THR A 8 16.89 -53.13 47.42
CA THR A 8 16.29 -53.15 46.08
C THR A 8 16.96 -52.17 45.12
N GLU A 9 17.34 -50.98 45.57
CA GLU A 9 18.07 -49.99 44.75
C GLU A 9 19.44 -50.50 44.25
N GLN A 10 20.15 -51.29 45.05
CA GLN A 10 21.44 -51.86 44.66
C GLN A 10 21.26 -52.99 43.64
N VAL A 11 20.20 -53.78 43.80
CA VAL A 11 19.78 -54.79 42.81
C VAL A 11 19.42 -54.11 41.50
N ILE A 12 18.58 -53.07 41.53
CA ILE A 12 18.23 -52.30 40.33
C ILE A 12 19.49 -51.72 39.67
N ALA A 13 20.35 -51.05 40.44
CA ALA A 13 21.57 -50.45 39.88
C ALA A 13 22.50 -51.48 39.23
N ARG A 14 22.58 -52.70 39.79
CA ARG A 14 23.43 -53.77 39.24
C ARG A 14 22.81 -54.48 38.05
N PHE A 15 21.52 -54.80 38.11
CA PHE A 15 20.80 -55.57 37.09
C PHE A 15 20.20 -54.70 35.96
N CYS A 16 20.17 -53.38 36.10
CA CYS A 16 19.87 -52.45 35.00
C CYS A 16 21.10 -52.11 34.14
N ASP A 17 22.30 -52.57 34.50
CA ASP A 17 23.49 -52.40 33.67
C ASP A 17 23.38 -53.29 32.40
N PRO A 18 23.32 -52.71 31.19
CA PRO A 18 23.19 -53.47 29.95
C PRO A 18 24.40 -54.36 29.64
N GLU A 19 25.56 -54.11 30.26
CA GLU A 19 26.79 -54.91 30.12
C GLU A 19 26.90 -55.99 31.22
N LEU A 20 25.89 -56.16 32.08
CA LEU A 20 25.95 -57.14 33.15
C LEU A 20 26.06 -58.56 32.58
N VAL A 21 27.15 -59.23 32.94
CA VAL A 21 27.39 -60.62 32.62
C VAL A 21 26.92 -61.51 33.79
N PRO A 22 25.85 -62.32 33.64
CA PRO A 22 25.25 -63.06 34.75
C PRO A 22 26.20 -64.06 35.41
N HIS A 23 27.05 -64.73 34.63
CA HIS A 23 28.00 -65.69 35.17
C HIS A 23 29.17 -65.01 35.90
N GLY A 24 29.62 -63.84 35.46
CA GLY A 24 30.64 -63.06 36.17
C GLY A 24 30.13 -62.53 37.51
N PHE A 25 28.84 -62.20 37.59
CA PHE A 25 28.19 -61.89 38.86
C PHE A 25 28.21 -63.10 39.80
N LEU A 26 27.82 -64.29 39.34
CA LEU A 26 27.84 -65.51 40.17
C LEU A 26 29.24 -65.88 40.64
N ASP A 27 30.25 -65.76 39.77
CA ASP A 27 31.66 -66.05 40.08
C ASP A 27 32.24 -65.08 41.12
N SER A 28 31.78 -63.82 41.11
CA SER A 28 32.14 -62.83 42.13
C SER A 28 31.36 -62.99 43.45
N SER A 29 30.17 -63.60 43.41
CA SER A 29 29.25 -63.69 44.56
C SER A 29 29.43 -64.97 45.38
N LEU A 30 29.88 -66.04 44.72
CA LEU A 30 30.08 -67.36 45.31
C LEU A 30 31.57 -67.60 45.62
N PRO A 31 31.88 -68.34 46.69
CA PRO A 31 33.26 -68.72 47.01
C PRO A 31 33.82 -69.69 45.96
N ALA A 32 35.11 -69.54 45.63
CA ALA A 32 35.82 -70.43 44.73
C ALA A 32 35.84 -71.87 45.29
N PHE A 33 35.46 -72.85 44.46
CA PHE A 33 35.38 -74.25 44.85
C PHE A 33 36.76 -74.93 44.72
N GLU A 34 37.44 -75.17 45.84
CA GLU A 34 38.72 -75.88 45.84
C GLU A 34 38.66 -77.24 46.56
N ASN A 35 37.81 -77.39 47.58
CA ASN A 35 37.71 -78.62 48.39
C ASN A 35 36.27 -79.02 48.72
N SER A 36 36.03 -80.34 48.84
CA SER A 36 34.71 -80.92 49.18
C SER A 36 34.14 -80.44 50.52
N SER A 37 35.00 -80.01 51.46
CA SER A 37 34.59 -79.42 52.74
C SER A 37 33.87 -78.08 52.62
N GLN A 38 34.02 -77.37 51.49
CA GLN A 38 33.41 -76.05 51.23
C GLN A 38 32.01 -76.14 50.60
N LEU A 39 31.57 -77.34 50.21
CA LEU A 39 30.30 -77.55 49.50
C LEU A 39 29.08 -77.11 50.33
N SER A 40 29.11 -77.35 51.64
CA SER A 40 28.00 -76.97 52.53
C SER A 40 27.88 -75.44 52.67
N GLU A 41 29.00 -74.73 52.69
CA GLU A 41 29.04 -73.27 52.80
C GLU A 41 28.61 -72.61 51.49
N LEU A 42 29.08 -73.15 50.36
CA LEU A 42 28.65 -72.74 49.02
C LEU A 42 27.14 -72.92 48.84
N HIS A 43 26.59 -74.07 49.26
CA HIS A 43 25.16 -74.34 49.18
C HIS A 43 24.35 -73.37 50.04
N SER A 44 24.80 -73.08 51.27
CA SER A 44 24.16 -72.10 52.14
C SER A 44 24.14 -70.71 51.48
N ARG A 45 25.28 -70.26 50.93
CA ARG A 45 25.42 -68.93 50.34
C ARG A 45 24.64 -68.77 49.03
N ALA A 46 24.64 -69.80 48.19
CA ALA A 46 23.80 -69.82 46.98
C ALA A 46 22.30 -69.80 47.32
N SER A 47 21.88 -70.53 48.37
CA SER A 47 20.48 -70.54 48.81
C SER A 47 20.05 -69.19 49.38
N THR A 48 20.92 -68.51 50.15
CA THR A 48 20.68 -67.15 50.63
C THR A 48 20.56 -66.15 49.49
N LEU A 49 21.48 -66.19 48.52
CA LEU A 49 21.46 -65.32 47.33
C LEU A 49 20.17 -65.53 46.53
N LEU A 50 19.79 -66.80 46.29
CA LEU A 50 18.56 -67.13 45.57
C LEU A 50 17.33 -66.57 46.28
N SER A 51 17.24 -66.71 47.61
CA SER A 51 16.13 -66.15 48.39
C SER A 51 16.10 -64.61 48.34
N GLN A 52 17.25 -63.95 48.31
CA GLN A 52 17.33 -62.49 48.17
C GLN A 52 16.88 -62.04 46.79
N LEU A 53 17.34 -62.70 45.73
CA LEU A 53 16.91 -62.39 44.36
C LEU A 53 15.42 -62.67 44.15
N ASP A 54 14.89 -63.75 44.71
CA ASP A 54 13.46 -64.05 44.63
C ASP A 54 12.63 -62.98 45.32
N HIS A 55 13.02 -62.56 46.53
CA HIS A 55 12.38 -61.47 47.25
C HIS A 55 12.43 -60.15 46.46
N HIS A 56 13.59 -59.77 45.92
CA HIS A 56 13.72 -58.54 45.15
C HIS A 56 13.00 -58.59 43.80
N SER A 57 12.96 -59.75 43.14
CA SER A 57 12.18 -59.96 41.91
C SER A 57 10.68 -59.77 42.16
N GLN A 58 10.17 -60.34 43.25
CA GLN A 58 8.78 -60.15 43.67
C GLN A 58 8.51 -58.68 43.98
N GLU A 59 9.34 -58.03 44.80
CA GLU A 59 9.19 -56.62 45.16
C GLU A 59 9.21 -55.69 43.92
N LEU A 60 10.11 -55.91 42.96
CA LEU A 60 10.14 -55.15 41.70
C LEU A 60 8.89 -55.40 40.86
N THR A 61 8.38 -56.62 40.85
CA THR A 61 7.13 -56.96 40.16
C THR A 61 5.95 -56.18 40.78
N TRP A 62 5.85 -56.16 42.11
CA TRP A 62 4.84 -55.38 42.82
C TRP A 62 4.94 -53.88 42.51
N GLN A 63 6.16 -53.32 42.49
CA GLN A 63 6.38 -51.91 42.14
C GLN A 63 5.99 -51.61 40.70
N LEU A 64 6.32 -52.50 39.76
CA LEU A 64 5.98 -52.34 38.35
C LEU A 64 4.47 -52.44 38.11
N GLU A 65 3.79 -53.38 38.78
CA GLU A 65 2.32 -53.47 38.76
C GLU A 65 1.67 -52.20 39.33
N GLY A 66 2.20 -51.68 40.45
CA GLY A 66 1.74 -50.43 41.05
C GLY A 66 1.88 -49.24 40.11
N LEU A 67 3.08 -49.02 39.56
CA LEU A 67 3.35 -47.93 38.61
C LEU A 67 2.52 -48.06 37.33
N THR A 68 2.32 -49.28 36.83
CA THR A 68 1.46 -49.51 35.65
C THR A 68 0.01 -49.17 35.95
N GLY A 69 -0.50 -49.53 37.13
CA GLY A 69 -1.83 -49.14 37.60
C GLY A 69 -2.00 -47.63 37.73
N GLU A 70 -1.01 -46.95 38.31
CA GLU A 70 -0.98 -45.49 38.40
C GLU A 70 -0.93 -44.82 37.03
N LEU A 71 -0.14 -45.34 36.09
CA LEU A 71 -0.05 -44.83 34.73
C LEU A 71 -1.39 -44.96 33.99
N LEU A 72 -2.06 -46.12 34.10
CA LEU A 72 -3.39 -46.34 33.52
C LEU A 72 -4.42 -45.38 34.10
N ARG A 73 -4.37 -45.15 35.41
CA ARG A 73 -5.26 -44.18 36.09
C ARG A 73 -4.93 -42.73 35.70
N ALA A 74 -3.66 -42.38 35.56
CA ALA A 74 -3.23 -41.05 35.11
C ALA A 74 -3.68 -40.80 33.66
N SER A 75 -3.55 -41.80 32.79
CA SER A 75 -4.01 -41.75 31.39
C SER A 75 -5.50 -41.45 31.29
N THR A 76 -6.34 -42.19 32.04
CA THR A 76 -7.80 -41.93 32.06
C THR A 76 -8.15 -40.55 32.61
N LYS A 77 -7.46 -40.09 33.67
CA LYS A 77 -7.65 -38.74 34.23
C LYS A 77 -7.27 -37.65 33.23
N VAL A 78 -6.12 -37.78 32.57
CA VAL A 78 -5.66 -36.81 31.56
C VAL A 78 -6.63 -36.75 30.38
N ASN A 79 -7.09 -37.90 29.88
CA ASN A 79 -8.06 -37.93 28.80
C ASN A 79 -9.37 -37.21 29.15
N TYR A 80 -9.88 -37.42 30.38
CA TYR A 80 -11.06 -36.69 30.87
C TYR A 80 -10.82 -35.17 30.90
N VAL A 81 -9.67 -34.72 31.40
CA VAL A 81 -9.31 -33.30 31.43
C VAL A 81 -9.17 -32.70 30.03
N ILE A 82 -8.65 -33.46 29.06
CA ILE A 82 -8.57 -33.01 27.67
C ILE A 82 -9.97 -32.83 27.07
N GLU A 83 -10.89 -33.78 27.31
CA GLU A 83 -12.25 -33.70 26.76
C GLU A 83 -13.04 -32.53 27.36
N ILE A 84 -12.92 -32.25 28.67
CA ILE A 84 -13.58 -31.07 29.26
C ILE A 84 -12.98 -29.77 28.74
N LEU A 85 -11.64 -29.66 28.67
CA LEU A 85 -10.99 -28.47 28.11
C LEU A 85 -11.36 -28.24 26.65
N ARG A 86 -11.48 -29.31 25.86
CA ARG A 86 -11.94 -29.23 24.47
C ARG A 86 -13.37 -28.72 24.40
N SER A 87 -14.26 -29.17 25.28
CA SER A 87 -15.63 -28.67 25.36
C SER A 87 -15.67 -27.19 25.77
N ASP A 88 -14.88 -26.79 26.76
CA ASP A 88 -14.82 -25.41 27.23
C ASP A 88 -14.25 -24.47 26.15
N VAL A 89 -13.21 -24.90 25.44
CA VAL A 89 -12.65 -24.15 24.30
C VAL A 89 -13.67 -24.04 23.17
N ALA A 90 -14.41 -25.10 22.87
CA ALA A 90 -15.49 -25.04 21.88
C ALA A 90 -16.60 -24.07 22.29
N GLY A 91 -16.97 -24.06 23.58
CA GLY A 91 -17.91 -23.10 24.16
C GLY A 91 -17.42 -21.67 24.02
N LEU A 92 -16.16 -21.41 24.38
CA LEU A 92 -15.55 -20.08 24.25
C LEU A 92 -15.47 -19.62 22.79
N VAL A 93 -15.12 -20.49 21.86
CA VAL A 93 -15.11 -20.16 20.42
C VAL A 93 -16.51 -19.77 19.96
N SER A 94 -17.54 -20.50 20.38
CA SER A 94 -18.94 -20.16 20.06
C SER A 94 -19.35 -18.82 20.66
N GLU A 95 -18.99 -18.54 21.92
CA GLU A 95 -19.30 -17.27 22.58
C GLU A 95 -18.56 -16.09 21.92
N VAL A 96 -17.31 -16.30 21.53
CA VAL A 96 -16.55 -15.31 20.76
C VAL A 96 -17.19 -15.06 19.41
N ASP A 97 -17.64 -16.10 18.69
CA ASP A 97 -18.33 -15.92 17.40
C ASP A 97 -19.67 -15.19 17.58
N GLU A 98 -20.43 -15.51 18.63
CA GLU A 98 -21.69 -14.84 18.95
C GLU A 98 -21.50 -13.37 19.32
N VAL A 99 -20.42 -13.01 20.02
CA VAL A 99 -20.14 -11.61 20.40
C VAL A 99 -19.43 -10.83 19.30
N ALA A 100 -18.42 -11.43 18.67
CA ALA A 100 -17.57 -10.79 17.67
C ALA A 100 -18.21 -10.78 16.28
N GLY A 101 -18.94 -11.83 15.91
CA GLY A 101 -19.63 -11.93 14.62
C GLY A 101 -20.53 -10.73 14.32
N PRO A 102 -21.46 -10.34 15.22
CA PRO A 102 -22.31 -9.18 15.03
C PRO A 102 -21.53 -7.86 14.96
N LYS A 103 -20.45 -7.71 15.75
CA LYS A 103 -19.60 -6.50 15.70
C LYS A 103 -18.87 -6.39 14.36
N VAL A 104 -18.30 -7.48 13.87
CA VAL A 104 -17.64 -7.55 12.57
C VAL A 104 -18.63 -7.27 11.45
N GLN A 105 -19.85 -7.83 11.53
CA GLN A 105 -20.88 -7.57 10.52
C GLN A 105 -21.29 -6.10 10.50
N ARG A 106 -21.49 -5.46 11.66
CA ARG A 106 -21.76 -4.01 11.74
C ARG A 106 -20.64 -3.18 11.13
N LEU A 107 -19.37 -3.53 11.37
CA LEU A 107 -18.24 -2.81 10.77
C LEU A 107 -18.22 -2.94 9.24
N LYS A 108 -18.50 -4.14 8.70
CA LYS A 108 -18.66 -4.35 7.25
C LYS A 108 -19.82 -3.55 6.68
N ASP A 109 -20.95 -3.49 7.37
CA ASP A 109 -22.11 -2.72 6.94
C ASP A 109 -21.79 -1.21 6.88
N ILE A 110 -21.02 -0.69 7.83
CA ILE A 110 -20.53 0.71 7.82
C ILE A 110 -19.57 0.96 6.65
N GLU A 111 -18.66 0.04 6.36
CA GLU A 111 -17.76 0.13 5.21
C GLU A 111 -18.53 0.20 3.88
N ASN A 112 -19.52 -0.69 3.72
CA ASN A 112 -20.41 -0.71 2.55
C ASN A 112 -21.22 0.59 2.40
N GLN A 113 -21.69 1.16 3.51
CA GLN A 113 -22.35 2.47 3.50
C GLN A 113 -21.40 3.58 3.05
N ASN A 114 -20.16 3.59 3.54
CA ASN A 114 -19.16 4.58 3.12
C ASN A 114 -18.89 4.52 1.62
N ASP A 115 -18.81 3.33 1.03
CA ASP A 115 -18.63 3.16 -0.41
C ASP A 115 -19.86 3.62 -1.21
N THR A 116 -21.06 3.39 -0.68
CA THR A 116 -22.30 3.93 -1.26
C THR A 116 -22.31 5.45 -1.21
N ILE A 117 -21.88 6.06 -0.10
CA ILE A 117 -21.75 7.52 0.04
C ILE A 117 -20.74 8.07 -0.98
N LYS A 118 -19.58 7.44 -1.16
CA LYS A 118 -18.59 7.82 -2.19
C LYS A 118 -19.20 7.78 -3.60
N LYS A 119 -19.94 6.72 -3.92
CA LYS A 119 -20.65 6.60 -5.22
C LYS A 119 -21.67 7.72 -5.42
N LEU A 120 -22.44 8.05 -4.39
CA LEU A 120 -23.41 9.15 -4.45
C LEU A 120 -22.72 10.50 -4.64
N GLN A 121 -21.61 10.77 -3.93
CA GLN A 121 -20.82 12.00 -4.11
C GLN A 121 -20.28 12.12 -5.54
N MET A 122 -19.78 11.01 -6.11
CA MET A 122 -19.35 10.97 -7.51
C MET A 122 -20.52 11.30 -8.47
N LEU A 123 -21.71 10.75 -8.21
CA LEU A 123 -22.89 11.01 -9.02
C LEU A 123 -23.33 12.48 -8.93
N VAL A 124 -23.25 13.09 -7.74
CA VAL A 124 -23.52 14.53 -7.55
C VAL A 124 -22.54 15.38 -8.36
N LYS A 125 -21.25 15.04 -8.35
CA LYS A 125 -20.23 15.73 -9.14
C LYS A 125 -20.46 15.57 -10.64
N VAL A 126 -20.89 14.39 -11.09
CA VAL A 126 -21.27 14.15 -12.49
C VAL A 126 -22.49 15.01 -12.85
N LYS A 127 -23.52 15.05 -12.00
CA LYS A 127 -24.70 15.90 -12.21
C LYS A 127 -24.32 17.38 -12.37
N GLU A 128 -23.47 17.90 -11.48
CA GLU A 128 -23.00 19.29 -11.55
C GLU A 128 -22.27 19.58 -12.88
N ARG A 129 -21.39 18.67 -13.30
CA ARG A 129 -20.70 18.78 -14.59
C ARG A 129 -21.68 18.72 -15.76
N MET A 130 -22.65 17.81 -15.74
CA MET A 130 -23.67 17.70 -16.80
C MET A 130 -24.54 18.95 -16.89
N LEU A 131 -24.89 19.57 -15.76
CA LEU A 131 -25.61 20.84 -15.73
C LEU A 131 -24.75 21.98 -16.31
N SER A 132 -23.46 22.00 -15.99
CA SER A 132 -22.51 22.97 -16.57
C SER A 132 -22.40 22.80 -18.08
N VAL A 133 -22.29 21.56 -18.54
CA VAL A 133 -22.26 21.21 -19.98
C VAL A 133 -23.56 21.66 -20.65
N ARG A 134 -24.73 21.36 -20.07
CA ARG A 134 -26.03 21.83 -20.57
C ARG A 134 -26.05 23.35 -20.72
N LYS A 135 -25.59 24.08 -19.70
CA LYS A 135 -25.58 25.55 -19.74
C LYS A 135 -24.73 26.07 -20.89
N VAL A 136 -23.52 25.53 -21.08
CA VAL A 136 -22.64 25.90 -22.20
C VAL A 136 -23.30 25.58 -23.56
N PHE A 137 -23.96 24.44 -23.68
CA PHE A 137 -24.68 24.08 -24.92
C PHE A 137 -25.90 24.95 -25.19
N GLU A 138 -26.63 25.40 -24.16
CA GLU A 138 -27.72 26.37 -24.33
C GLU A 138 -27.20 27.76 -24.76
N GLU A 139 -26.09 28.22 -24.15
CA GLU A 139 -25.39 29.44 -24.60
C GLU A 139 -24.91 29.29 -26.05
N ALA A 140 -24.42 28.11 -26.43
CA ALA A 140 -23.98 27.82 -27.79
C ALA A 140 -25.15 27.79 -28.78
N LYS A 141 -26.29 27.22 -28.37
CA LYS A 141 -27.51 27.14 -29.20
C LYS A 141 -28.12 28.51 -29.48
N SER A 142 -28.09 29.40 -28.48
CA SER A 142 -28.56 30.78 -28.60
C SER A 142 -27.54 31.73 -29.23
N PHE A 143 -26.36 31.23 -29.61
CA PHE A 143 -25.30 32.05 -30.19
C PHE A 143 -25.71 32.61 -31.56
N ASN A 144 -25.81 33.94 -31.64
CA ASN A 144 -26.07 34.66 -32.87
C ASN A 144 -24.90 35.61 -33.22
N GLU A 145 -24.27 35.36 -34.35
CA GLU A 145 -23.12 36.14 -34.86
C GLU A 145 -23.50 37.62 -35.14
N GLN A 146 -24.74 37.87 -35.57
CA GLN A 146 -25.21 39.23 -35.91
C GLN A 146 -25.46 40.07 -34.66
N GLU A 147 -26.07 39.48 -33.63
CA GLU A 147 -26.32 40.15 -32.35
C GLU A 147 -25.01 40.46 -31.63
N LEU A 148 -24.02 39.56 -31.75
CA LEU A 148 -22.67 39.79 -31.22
C LEU A 148 -21.99 40.97 -31.91
N SER A 149 -22.03 41.05 -33.25
CA SER A 149 -21.48 42.21 -33.97
C SER A 149 -22.17 43.50 -33.55
N ALA A 150 -23.51 43.53 -33.55
CA ALA A 150 -24.27 44.72 -33.19
C ALA A 150 -24.01 45.19 -31.75
N THR A 151 -23.80 44.25 -30.82
CA THR A 151 -23.45 44.58 -29.43
C THR A 151 -22.03 45.11 -29.32
N VAL A 152 -21.08 44.56 -30.08
CA VAL A 152 -19.69 45.04 -30.12
C VAL A 152 -19.61 46.42 -30.77
N ASP A 153 -20.34 46.65 -31.86
CA ASP A 153 -20.39 47.94 -32.55
C ASP A 153 -20.96 49.04 -31.62
N LYS A 154 -22.05 48.75 -30.88
CA LYS A 154 -22.57 49.65 -29.83
C LYS A 154 -21.59 49.91 -28.68
N LEU A 155 -20.75 48.94 -28.32
CA LEU A 155 -19.74 49.13 -27.27
C LEU A 155 -18.54 49.95 -27.75
N ILE A 156 -18.20 49.86 -29.04
CA ILE A 156 -17.20 50.70 -29.69
C ILE A 156 -17.71 52.16 -29.75
N GLU A 157 -18.99 52.37 -30.07
CA GLU A 157 -19.64 53.68 -30.06
C GLU A 157 -19.63 54.33 -28.66
N ASN A 158 -19.85 53.53 -27.61
CA ASN A 158 -19.84 53.96 -26.21
C ASN A 158 -18.43 53.97 -25.56
N GLU A 159 -17.35 53.86 -26.35
CA GLU A 159 -15.95 53.87 -25.92
C GLU A 159 -15.57 52.83 -24.83
N SER A 160 -16.40 51.80 -24.65
CA SER A 160 -16.22 50.76 -23.61
C SER A 160 -15.51 49.53 -24.18
N TYR A 161 -14.24 49.71 -24.53
CA TYR A 161 -13.44 48.69 -25.23
C TYR A 161 -13.17 47.43 -24.39
N ASP A 162 -12.95 47.57 -23.09
CA ASP A 162 -12.60 46.43 -22.23
C ASP A 162 -13.77 45.47 -22.03
N SER A 163 -14.99 46.01 -21.89
CA SER A 163 -16.23 45.21 -21.88
C SER A 163 -16.52 44.54 -23.23
N ALA A 164 -16.12 45.17 -24.34
CA ALA A 164 -16.22 44.57 -25.68
C ALA A 164 -15.25 43.39 -25.81
N ILE A 165 -14.02 43.54 -25.33
CA ILE A 165 -13.00 42.47 -25.32
C ILE A 165 -13.46 41.30 -24.45
N GLU A 166 -14.05 41.55 -23.28
CA GLU A 166 -14.58 40.48 -22.41
C GLU A 166 -15.70 39.68 -23.10
N LYS A 167 -16.63 40.35 -23.79
CA LYS A 167 -17.68 39.68 -24.57
C LYS A 167 -17.13 38.86 -25.72
N ILE A 168 -16.09 39.35 -26.40
CA ILE A 168 -15.39 38.63 -27.48
C ILE A 168 -14.67 37.40 -26.91
N ASN A 169 -13.99 37.52 -25.77
CA ASN A 169 -13.32 36.40 -25.10
C ASN A 169 -14.30 35.33 -24.63
N ARG A 170 -15.47 35.74 -24.11
CA ARG A 170 -16.56 34.81 -23.77
C ARG A 170 -17.07 34.08 -25.01
N ALA A 171 -17.27 34.80 -26.11
CA ALA A 171 -17.67 34.20 -27.40
C ALA A 171 -16.57 33.27 -27.95
N GLN A 172 -15.30 33.60 -27.76
CA GLN A 172 -14.17 32.75 -28.16
C GLN A 172 -14.16 31.44 -27.38
N GLY A 173 -14.37 31.48 -26.07
CA GLY A 173 -14.52 30.27 -25.25
C GLY A 173 -15.72 29.40 -25.67
N LEU A 174 -16.80 30.03 -26.12
CA LEU A 174 -17.98 29.34 -26.64
C LEU A 174 -17.70 28.68 -28.01
N VAL A 175 -16.82 29.26 -28.83
CA VAL A 175 -16.51 28.72 -30.16
C VAL A 175 -15.79 27.37 -30.11
N GLU A 176 -15.05 27.09 -29.05
CA GLU A 176 -14.42 25.78 -28.82
C GLU A 176 -15.45 24.62 -28.78
N VAL A 177 -16.71 24.88 -28.44
CA VAL A 177 -17.79 23.86 -28.45
C VAL A 177 -18.00 23.26 -29.85
N TRP A 178 -17.71 24.03 -30.91
CA TRP A 178 -17.85 23.57 -32.29
C TRP A 178 -16.57 22.98 -32.89
N LYS A 179 -15.49 22.85 -32.12
CA LYS A 179 -14.23 22.29 -32.61
C LYS A 179 -14.44 20.93 -33.29
N GLY A 180 -13.97 20.81 -34.53
CA GLY A 180 -14.17 19.62 -35.37
C GLY A 180 -15.43 19.65 -36.25
N THR A 181 -16.31 20.64 -36.11
CA THR A 181 -17.42 20.88 -37.05
C THR A 181 -16.98 21.78 -38.20
N ASN A 182 -17.69 21.71 -39.33
CA ASN A 182 -17.46 22.57 -40.50
C ASN A 182 -17.69 24.07 -40.22
N VAL A 183 -18.42 24.42 -39.16
CA VAL A 183 -18.74 25.80 -38.77
C VAL A 183 -17.65 26.44 -37.90
N TYR A 184 -16.75 25.64 -37.32
CA TYR A 184 -15.71 26.14 -36.41
C TYR A 184 -14.79 27.17 -37.05
N SER A 185 -14.27 26.86 -38.24
CA SER A 185 -13.27 27.69 -38.93
C SER A 185 -13.82 29.08 -39.32
N SER A 186 -15.08 29.16 -39.75
CA SER A 186 -15.73 30.43 -40.07
C SER A 186 -15.96 31.27 -38.81
N ARG A 187 -16.42 30.67 -37.72
CA ARG A 187 -16.67 31.35 -36.44
C ARG A 187 -15.41 31.90 -35.78
N VAL A 188 -14.32 31.13 -35.82
CA VAL A 188 -13.01 31.61 -35.33
C VAL A 188 -12.54 32.82 -36.13
N LYS A 189 -12.67 32.79 -37.47
CA LYS A 189 -12.31 33.93 -38.32
C LYS A 189 -13.18 35.15 -38.04
N PHE A 190 -14.48 34.95 -37.82
CA PHE A 190 -15.43 36.00 -37.48
C PHE A 190 -15.09 36.69 -36.15
N ILE A 191 -14.82 35.92 -35.09
CA ILE A 191 -14.42 36.47 -33.78
C ILE A 191 -13.08 37.20 -33.87
N ASN A 192 -12.11 36.64 -34.59
CA ASN A 192 -10.82 37.31 -34.81
C ASN A 192 -10.97 38.63 -35.59
N ALA A 193 -11.91 38.72 -36.52
CA ALA A 193 -12.23 39.95 -37.22
C ALA A 193 -12.88 40.99 -36.29
N LEU A 194 -13.78 40.57 -35.39
CA LEU A 194 -14.36 41.44 -34.35
C LEU A 194 -13.28 41.95 -33.39
N HIS A 195 -12.37 41.08 -32.94
CA HIS A 195 -11.26 41.46 -32.07
C HIS A 195 -10.35 42.50 -32.73
N LYS A 196 -9.98 42.29 -34.00
CA LYS A 196 -9.20 43.27 -34.78
C LYS A 196 -9.93 44.60 -34.95
N ARG A 197 -11.26 44.60 -35.08
CA ARG A 197 -12.06 45.83 -35.21
C ARG A 197 -12.10 46.63 -33.90
N VAL A 198 -12.31 45.97 -32.77
CA VAL A 198 -12.27 46.62 -31.44
C VAL A 198 -10.87 47.16 -31.15
N GLN A 199 -9.82 46.39 -31.48
CA GLN A 199 -8.44 46.81 -31.28
C GLN A 199 -8.07 48.01 -32.17
N ALA A 200 -8.46 48.00 -33.45
CA ALA A 200 -8.24 49.12 -34.35
C ALA A 200 -8.97 50.38 -33.88
N ALA A 201 -10.21 50.27 -33.37
CA ALA A 201 -10.95 51.41 -32.83
C ALA A 201 -10.32 51.98 -31.54
N LYS A 202 -9.79 51.09 -30.67
CA LYS A 202 -9.03 51.47 -29.47
C LYS A 202 -7.72 52.19 -29.84
N ASP A 203 -7.00 51.66 -30.83
CA ASP A 203 -5.73 52.22 -31.31
C ASP A 203 -5.92 53.53 -32.10
N GLU A 204 -7.01 53.68 -32.86
CA GLU A 204 -7.39 54.91 -33.56
C GLU A 204 -7.70 56.05 -32.57
N LYS A 205 -8.45 55.76 -31.50
CA LYS A 205 -8.69 56.71 -30.41
C LYS A 205 -7.42 57.03 -29.62
N ALA A 206 -6.57 56.04 -29.35
CA ALA A 206 -5.26 56.25 -28.73
C ALA A 206 -4.32 57.10 -29.60
N GLY A 207 -4.39 56.93 -30.93
CA GLY A 207 -3.64 57.71 -31.93
C GLY A 207 -4.14 59.15 -32.10
N LEU A 208 -5.46 59.37 -32.04
CA LEU A 208 -6.06 60.72 -31.99
C LEU A 208 -5.61 61.49 -30.73
N ASN A 209 -5.52 60.81 -29.58
CA ASN A 209 -5.04 61.42 -28.34
C ASN A 209 -3.53 61.72 -28.37
N LYS A 210 -2.75 60.95 -29.15
CA LYS A 210 -1.30 61.17 -29.37
C LYS A 210 -0.99 62.28 -30.39
N ARG A 211 -1.89 62.51 -31.36
CA ARG A 211 -1.78 63.59 -32.35
C ARG A 211 -2.05 64.99 -31.80
N GLN A 212 -2.73 65.13 -30.67
CA GLN A 212 -2.89 66.42 -29.97
C GLN A 212 -1.69 66.78 -29.07
N SER A 213 -0.74 65.88 -28.85
CA SER A 213 0.41 66.10 -27.93
C SER A 213 1.78 66.20 -28.62
N SER A 214 1.84 66.40 -29.94
CA SER A 214 3.10 66.63 -30.66
C SER A 214 3.02 67.82 -31.64
N SER A 215 2.90 69.03 -31.09
CA SER A 215 3.35 70.26 -31.77
C SER A 215 4.56 70.83 -31.03
N THR A 216 5.76 70.60 -31.55
CA THR A 216 6.89 71.56 -31.56
C THR A 216 8.10 70.98 -32.28
N ASN A 217 8.60 71.74 -33.26
CA ASN A 217 9.95 71.77 -33.85
C ASN A 217 10.41 70.55 -34.68
N THR A 218 11.10 70.65 -35.82
CA THR A 218 11.81 71.74 -36.53
C THR A 218 12.23 71.23 -37.92
N THR A 219 12.15 72.09 -38.95
CA THR A 219 12.93 72.18 -40.22
C THR A 219 13.54 70.94 -40.90
N PRO A 220 13.47 70.88 -42.25
CA PRO A 220 14.58 70.33 -43.03
C PRO A 220 15.12 71.31 -44.09
N LYS A 221 16.45 71.46 -44.10
CA LYS A 221 17.25 72.10 -45.15
C LYS A 221 17.88 71.00 -46.03
N SER A 222 18.00 71.31 -47.32
CA SER A 222 18.65 70.61 -48.45
C SER A 222 19.81 69.64 -48.11
N SER A 223 20.14 68.59 -48.88
CA SER A 223 20.51 68.61 -50.30
C SER A 223 20.78 67.19 -50.84
N MET A 224 20.70 67.06 -52.16
CA MET A 224 21.22 66.00 -53.05
C MET A 224 22.58 65.41 -52.61
N ASP A 225 22.79 64.09 -52.76
CA ASP A 225 23.75 63.52 -53.71
C ASP A 225 23.72 61.97 -53.69
N SER A 226 23.90 61.41 -54.87
CA SER A 226 23.99 60.01 -55.25
C SER A 226 25.40 59.45 -55.04
N SER A 227 25.53 58.20 -54.56
CA SER A 227 26.32 57.12 -55.17
C SER A 227 26.56 55.93 -54.22
N ARG A 228 26.40 54.72 -54.76
CA ARG A 228 26.99 53.44 -54.28
C ARG A 228 28.53 53.49 -54.53
N PRO A 229 29.40 52.69 -53.88
CA PRO A 229 29.35 51.21 -53.94
C PRO A 229 29.95 50.40 -52.75
N SER A 230 29.72 49.08 -52.81
CA SER A 230 30.57 47.94 -52.36
C SER A 230 30.99 47.72 -50.88
N THR A 231 30.73 46.47 -50.43
CA THR A 231 31.27 45.64 -49.31
C THR A 231 32.80 45.62 -49.17
N PRO A 232 33.48 45.04 -48.13
CA PRO A 232 33.04 44.04 -47.13
C PRO A 232 33.58 44.20 -45.66
N ALA A 233 33.24 43.20 -44.82
CA ALA A 233 34.06 42.60 -43.75
C ALA A 233 34.04 43.17 -42.30
N THR A 234 33.62 42.28 -41.38
CA THR A 234 34.12 42.05 -39.99
C THR A 234 33.86 43.21 -39.00
N THR A 235 33.23 43.04 -37.84
CA THR A 235 33.68 42.23 -36.70
C THR A 235 32.56 41.86 -35.72
N ASP A 236 32.77 40.71 -35.10
CA ASP A 236 32.00 40.05 -34.05
C ASP A 236 31.58 40.91 -32.85
N GLY A 237 30.47 40.50 -32.23
CA GLY A 237 29.97 41.07 -30.99
C GLY A 237 28.79 40.30 -30.40
N TYR A 238 29.05 39.03 -30.10
CA TYR A 238 28.26 38.10 -29.27
C TYR A 238 27.39 38.75 -28.18
N GLY A 239 26.18 38.21 -27.98
CA GLY A 239 25.54 38.23 -26.65
C GLY A 239 24.01 38.32 -26.67
N PHE A 240 23.34 37.16 -26.66
CA PHE A 240 22.23 36.79 -25.75
C PHE A 240 21.52 35.52 -26.22
N PHE A 241 21.48 35.22 -27.52
CA PHE A 241 20.85 33.99 -28.05
C PHE A 241 21.82 32.80 -28.25
N GLY A 242 23.13 33.01 -28.10
CA GLY A 242 24.14 31.93 -28.18
C GLY A 242 24.32 31.11 -26.89
N GLN A 243 23.61 31.44 -25.80
CA GLN A 243 23.79 30.80 -24.49
C GLN A 243 22.75 29.74 -24.13
N LEU A 244 21.78 29.43 -24.99
CA LEU A 244 20.86 28.30 -24.76
C LEU A 244 21.17 27.04 -25.56
N SER A 245 21.96 27.12 -26.63
CA SER A 245 22.29 25.94 -27.46
C SER A 245 23.51 25.14 -26.96
N ARG A 246 24.08 25.48 -25.79
CA ARG A 246 25.15 24.70 -25.13
C ARG A 246 24.68 23.90 -23.91
N ARG A 247 23.38 23.88 -23.61
CA ARG A 247 22.82 23.04 -22.53
C ARG A 247 21.65 22.19 -23.02
N MET A 248 21.89 21.42 -24.07
CA MET A 248 21.22 20.15 -24.41
C MET A 248 21.95 19.58 -25.62
N GLY A 249 23.07 18.93 -25.33
CA GLY A 249 23.98 18.33 -26.30
C GLY A 249 24.83 17.28 -25.58
N TYR A 250 24.13 16.35 -24.93
CA TYR A 250 24.34 14.90 -24.81
C TYR A 250 23.09 14.34 -24.13
#